data_AF-A0A9D1LSB8-F1
#
_entry.id   AF-A0A9D1LSB8-F1
#
_cell.length_a   1.000
_cell.length_b   1.000
_cell.length_c   1.000
_cell.angle_alpha   90.00
_cell.angle_beta   90.00
_cell.angle_gamma   90.00
#
_symmetry.space_group_name_H-M   'P 1'
#
loop_
_entity.id
_entity.type
_entity.pdbx_description
1 polymer ?
#
loop_
_entity_poly.entity_id
_entity_poly.type
_entity_poly.pdbx_seq_one_letter_code
_entity_poly.pdbx_strand_id
1 'polypeptide(L)' 'MAKTQKQPTFEQKLEELEQIIGGLEQGDMPLDRAIATYKRGVELTRELKTQLEGAREQLKVLNASDAADDKPASDLSDAE' A
#
# COMPACT_ATOMS: atom_id res chain seq x y z
N MET A 1 -16.77 4.77 -28.04
CA MET A 1 -15.53 5.22 -27.35
C MET A 1 -15.57 4.64 -25.94
N ALA A 2 -14.75 3.63 -25.63
CA ALA A 2 -14.72 3.01 -24.31
C ALA A 2 -13.95 3.92 -23.35
N LYS A 3 -14.61 4.41 -22.29
CA LYS A 3 -13.96 5.16 -21.22
C LYS A 3 -13.12 4.18 -20.40
N THR A 4 -11.81 4.20 -20.58
CA THR A 4 -10.87 3.51 -19.68
C THR A 4 -10.93 4.21 -18.31
N GLN A 5 -11.75 3.68 -17.41
CA GLN A 5 -11.79 4.11 -16.02
C GLN A 5 -10.42 3.81 -15.41
N LYS A 6 -9.64 4.85 -15.14
CA LYS A 6 -8.34 4.73 -14.47
C LYS A 6 -8.61 4.48 -12.99
N GLN A 7 -8.11 3.35 -12.47
CA GLN A 7 -8.17 3.06 -11.05
C GLN A 7 -7.48 4.19 -10.26
N PRO A 8 -8.05 4.63 -9.12
CA PRO A 8 -7.43 5.69 -8.31
C PRO A 8 -6.08 5.24 -7.76
N THR A 9 -5.13 6.18 -7.68
CA THR A 9 -3.78 5.94 -7.14
C THR A 9 -3.82 5.76 -5.62
N PHE A 10 -2.69 5.35 -5.04
CA PHE A 10 -2.53 5.23 -3.59
C PHE A 10 -2.83 6.56 -2.88
N GLU A 11 -2.25 7.65 -3.39
CA GLU A 11 -2.38 9.01 -2.85
C GLU A 11 -3.83 9.48 -2.91
N GLN A 12 -4.53 9.20 -4.02
CA GLN A 12 -5.94 9.55 -4.17
C GLN A 12 -6.84 8.80 -3.18
N LYS A 13 -6.56 7.52 -2.93
CA LYS A 13 -7.28 6.71 -1.94
C LYS A 13 -6.99 7.18 -0.51
N LEU A 14 -5.76 7.62 -0.25
CA LEU A 14 -5.37 8.17 1.05
C LEU A 14 -6.09 9.50 1.32
N GLU A 15 -6.13 10.40 0.33
CA GLU A 15 -6.88 11.66 0.42
C GLU A 15 -8.37 11.41 0.66
N GLU A 16 -8.97 10.43 -0.03
CA GLU A 16 -10.38 10.04 0.19
C GLU A 16 -10.60 9.57 1.63
N LEU A 17 -9.67 8.78 2.20
CA LEU A 17 -9.75 8.31 3.58
C LEU A 17 -9.66 9.46 4.58
N GLU A 18 -8.77 10.43 4.36
CA GLU A 18 -8.64 11.63 5.20
C GLU A 18 -9.93 12.47 5.19
N GLN A 19 -10.54 12.65 4.02
CA GLN A 19 -11.83 13.33 3.90
C GLN A 19 -12.95 12.60 4.63
N ILE A 20 -12.98 11.27 4.55
CA ILE A 20 -13.94 10.43 5.29
C ILE A 20 -13.77 10.62 6.80
N ILE A 21 -12.54 10.59 7.30
CA ILE A 21 -12.26 10.79 8.72
C ILE A 21 -12.73 12.18 9.16
N GLY A 22 -12.34 13.23 8.43
CA GLY A 22 -12.76 14.60 8.75
C GLY A 22 -14.28 14.78 8.75
N GLY A 23 -14.99 14.15 7.80
CA GLY A 23 -16.45 14.19 7.76
C GLY A 23 -17.13 13.44 8.90
N LEU A 24 -16.55 12.33 9.37
CA LEU A 24 -17.06 11.59 10.54
C LEU A 24 -16.81 12.36 11.84
N GLU A 25 -15.66 13.03 11.96
CA GLU A 25 -15.31 13.84 13.14
C GLU A 25 -16.19 15.09 13.29
N GLN A 26 -16.67 15.66 12.18
CA GLN A 26 -17.60 16.79 12.22
C GLN A 26 -18.95 16.43 12.85
N GLY A 27 -19.41 15.18 12.71
CA GLY A 27 -20.61 14.67 13.38
C GLY A 27 -21.95 15.27 12.93
N ASP A 28 -21.98 16.04 11.83
CA ASP A 28 -23.18 16.67 11.26
C ASP A 28 -23.94 15.74 10.28
N MET A 29 -23.45 14.52 10.11
CA MET A 29 -23.94 13.56 9.13
C MET A 29 -25.09 12.69 9.69
N PRO A 30 -26.17 12.47 8.92
CA PRO A 30 -27.21 11.50 9.29
C PRO A 30 -26.64 10.10 9.50
N LEU A 31 -27.19 9.36 10.47
CA LEU A 31 -26.68 8.05 10.89
C LEU A 31 -26.46 7.07 9.72
N ASP A 32 -27.44 6.94 8.82
CA ASP A 32 -27.34 6.03 7.67
C ASP A 32 -26.16 6.37 6.76
N ARG A 33 -25.92 7.67 6.56
CA ARG A 33 -24.79 8.16 5.77
C ARG A 33 -23.47 7.98 6.53
N ALA A 34 -23.45 8.19 7.84
CA ALA A 34 -22.26 7.94 8.67
C ALA A 34 -21.83 6.47 8.62
N ILE A 35 -22.79 5.54 8.65
CA ILE A 35 -22.53 4.10 8.51
C ILE A 35 -21.94 3.78 7.13
N ALA A 36 -22.50 4.35 6.06
CA ALA A 36 -21.99 4.15 4.71
C ALA A 36 -20.56 4.72 4.54
N THR A 37 -20.34 5.94 5.02
CA THR A 37 -19.02 6.61 5.04
C THR A 37 -17.99 5.80 5.82
N TYR A 38 -18.35 5.29 7.00
CA TYR A 38 -17.48 4.42 7.80
C TYR A 38 -17.10 3.14 7.06
N LYS A 39 -18.07 2.45 6.43
CA LYS A 39 -17.79 1.24 5.64
C LYS A 39 -16.79 1.53 4.52
N ARG A 40 -16.96 2.65 3.81
CA ARG A 40 -16.02 3.08 2.77
C ARG A 40 -14.62 3.32 3.33
N GLY A 41 -14.51 3.97 4.48
CA GLY A 41 -13.23 4.18 5.17
C GLY A 41 -12.54 2.86 5.53
N VAL A 42 -13.29 1.87 6.01
CA VAL A 42 -12.76 0.53 6.32
C VAL A 42 -12.26 -0.19 5.06
N GLU A 43 -12.99 -0.08 3.95
CA GLU A 43 -12.57 -0.64 2.65
C GLU A 43 -11.27 0.01 2.15
N LEU A 44 -11.20 1.34 2.14
CA LEU A 44 -9.99 2.08 1.75
C LEU A 44 -8.79 1.71 2.62
N THR A 45 -8.98 1.59 3.93
CA THR A 45 -7.91 1.19 4.86
C THR A 45 -7.35 -0.19 4.50
N ARG A 46 -8.22 -1.15 4.13
CA ARG A 46 -7.79 -2.48 3.71
C ARG A 46 -7.04 -2.42 2.38
N GLU A 47 -7.55 -1.68 1.40
CA GLU A 47 -6.90 -1.53 0.10
C GLU A 47 -5.50 -0.92 0.22
N LEU A 48 -5.36 0.18 0.99
CA LEU A 48 -4.09 0.86 1.21
C LEU A 48 -3.09 -0.08 1.90
N LYS A 49 -3.53 -0.83 2.92
CA LYS A 49 -2.69 -1.82 3.60
C LYS A 49 -2.18 -2.89 2.64
N THR A 50 -3.05 -3.46 1.81
CA THR A 50 -2.66 -4.48 0.82
C THR A 50 -1.67 -3.93 -0.20
N GLN A 51 -1.85 -2.70 -0.66
CA GLN A 51 -0.90 -2.06 -1.58
C GLN A 51 0.48 -1.88 -0.93
N LEU A 52 0.53 -1.42 0.33
CA LEU A 52 1.78 -1.28 1.08
C LEU A 52 2.47 -2.62 1.33
N GLU A 53 1.72 -3.66 1.66
CA GLU A 53 2.25 -5.02 1.85
C GLU A 53 2.86 -5.55 0.54
N GLY A 54 2.19 -5.35 -0.59
CA GLY A 54 2.71 -5.71 -1.91
C GLY A 54 4.01 -4.98 -2.25
N ALA A 55 4.06 -3.66 -2.03
CA ALA A 55 5.27 -2.86 -2.25
C ALA A 55 6.42 -3.31 -1.34
N ARG A 56 6.14 -3.62 -0.07
CA ARG A 56 7.13 -4.13 0.87
C ARG A 56 7.69 -5.48 0.42
N GLU A 57 6.84 -6.36 -0.10
CA GLU A 57 7.29 -7.67 -0.58
C GLU A 57 8.19 -7.54 -1.81
N GLN A 58 7.83 -6.66 -2.74
CA GLN A 58 8.67 -6.36 -3.90
C GLN A 58 10.07 -5.86 -3.48
N LEU A 59 10.14 -4.96 -2.49
CA LEU A 59 11.42 -4.49 -1.94
C LEU A 59 12.26 -5.62 -1.33
N LYS A 60 11.63 -6.56 -0.61
CA LYS A 60 12.36 -7.72 -0.05
C LYS A 60 12.96 -8.60 -1.14
N VAL A 61 12.20 -8.87 -2.21
CA VAL A 61 12.68 -9.69 -3.32
C VAL A 61 13.86 -9.02 -4.03
N LEU A 62 13.79 -7.70 -4.26
CA LEU A 62 14.91 -6.94 -4.83
C LEU A 62 16.16 -7.05 -3.93
N ASN A 63 16.04 -6.75 -2.64
CA ASN A 63 17.18 -6.81 -1.71
C ASN A 63 17.77 -8.22 -1.55
N ALA A 64 16.94 -9.26 -1.61
CA ALA A 64 17.40 -10.65 -1.56
C ALA A 64 18.13 -11.07 -2.86
N SER A 65 17.76 -10.46 -3.99
CA SER A 65 18.43 -10.68 -5.28
C SER A 65 19.81 -10.00 -5.31
N ASP A 66 19.91 -8.77 -4.81
CA ASP A 66 21.21 -8.07 -4.67
C ASP A 66 22.17 -8.79 -3.71
N ALA A 67 21.65 -9.39 -2.63
CA ALA A 67 22.48 -10.14 -1.67
C ALA A 67 23.02 -11.49 -2.22
N ALA A 68 22.46 -12.00 -3.33
CA ALA A 68 22.92 -13.24 -3.95
C ALA A 68 24.10 -13.04 -4.91
N ASP A 69 24.35 -11.80 -5.36
CA ASP A 69 25.48 -11.43 -6.21
C ASP A 69 26.76 -11.06 -5.42
N ASP A 70 26.65 -10.85 -4.10
CA ASP A 70 27.80 -10.64 -3.19
C ASP A 70 28.19 -11.95 -2.46
N LYS A 71 28.56 -12.99 -3.22
CA LYS A 71 29.41 -14.04 -2.65
C LYS A 71 30.83 -13.52 -2.65
N PRO A 72 31.49 -13.29 -1.49
CA PRO A 72 32.93 -13.16 -1.50
C PRO A 72 33.47 -14.49 -2.02
N ALA A 73 34.24 -14.43 -3.11
CA ALA A 73 35.07 -15.54 -3.56
C ALA A 73 36.16 -15.79 -2.51
N SER A 74 35.78 -16.38 -1.37
CA SER A 74 36.72 -16.95 -0.40
C SER A 74 37.08 -18.35 -0.86
N ASP A 75 37.80 -18.42 -1.98
CA ASP A 75 38.33 -19.68 -2.51
C ASP A 75 39.73 -19.44 -3.08
N LEU A 76 40.62 -18.91 -2.23
CA LEU A 76 42.08 -18.88 -2.47
C LEU A 76 42.81 -18.93 -1.12
N SER A 77 42.68 -20.05 -0.41
CA SER A 77 43.65 -20.43 0.63
C SER A 77 44.02 -21.91 0.49
N ASP A 78 44.41 -22.29 -0.73
CA ASP A 78 45.31 -23.42 -0.99
C ASP A 78 46.52 -22.84 -1.73
N ALA A 79 47.54 -22.46 -0.97
CA ALA A 79 48.90 -22.29 -1.46
C ALA A 79 49.84 -22.56 -0.27
N GLU A 80 50.37 -23.78 -0.31
CA GLU A 80 51.54 -24.39 0.35
C GLU A 80 52.37 -23.55 1.33
#